data_AF-A0A7H0IQW0-F1
#
_entry.id   AF-A0A7H0IQW0-F1
#
_cell.length_a   1.000
_cell.length_b   1.000
_cell.length_c   1.000
_cell.angle_alpha   90.00
_cell.angle_beta   90.00
_cell.angle_gamma   90.00
#
_symmetry.space_group_name_H-M   'P 1'
#
loop_
_entity.id
_entity.type
_entity.pdbx_description
1 polymer ?
#
loop_
_entity_poly.entity_id
_entity_poly.type
_entity_poly.pdbx_seq_one_letter_code
_entity_poly.pdbx_strand_id
1 'polypeptide(L)' 'MTNYEETRVPSLSTGLVAGMLIGITAGLVLGPAVFGNLAIGLVLGSGAGGVLGIAFPAAWRSQRASR' A
#
# COMPACT_ATOMS: atom_id res chain seq x y z
N MET A 1 -18.96 26.81 20.11
CA MET A 1 -19.30 26.04 18.89
C MET A 1 -18.07 25.21 18.54
N THR A 2 -18.18 23.91 18.76
CA THR A 2 -17.09 22.92 18.70
C THR A 2 -16.91 22.46 17.25
N ASN A 3 -15.76 22.79 16.64
CA ASN A 3 -15.34 22.24 15.36
C ASN A 3 -14.87 20.80 15.59
N TYR A 4 -15.79 19.84 15.44
CA TYR A 4 -15.50 18.41 15.57
C TYR A 4 -14.80 17.90 14.30
N GLU A 5 -13.54 17.54 14.46
CA GLU A 5 -12.87 16.39 13.82
C GLU A 5 -13.21 16.04 12.36
N GLU A 6 -12.69 16.82 11.40
CA GLU A 6 -12.68 16.41 9.98
C GLU A 6 -11.37 15.71 9.54
N THR A 7 -10.55 15.16 10.44
CA THR A 7 -9.16 14.80 10.06
C THR A 7 -8.61 13.46 10.57
N ARG A 8 -9.45 12.46 10.90
CA ARG A 8 -8.92 11.16 11.40
C ARG A 8 -9.43 9.90 10.72
N VAL A 9 -9.74 9.97 9.43
CA VAL A 9 -9.60 8.79 8.58
C VAL A 9 -8.42 9.04 7.65
N PRO A 10 -7.21 8.52 7.92
CA PRO A 10 -6.25 8.32 6.84
C PRO A 10 -6.98 7.44 5.84
N SER A 11 -7.44 8.08 4.77
CA SER A 11 -8.36 7.47 3.82
C SER A 11 -7.63 6.25 3.25
N LEU A 12 -8.37 5.16 3.03
CA LEU A 12 -7.85 3.94 2.38
C LEU A 12 -6.98 4.26 1.15
N SER A 13 -7.24 5.40 0.50
CA SER A 13 -6.45 5.95 -0.60
C SER A 13 -4.99 6.20 -0.24
N THR A 14 -4.65 6.71 0.95
CA THR A 14 -3.25 7.00 1.32
C THR A 14 -2.45 5.71 1.48
N GLY A 15 -3.05 4.68 2.10
CA GLY A 15 -2.42 3.36 2.24
C GLY A 15 -2.20 2.68 0.89
N LEU A 16 -3.21 2.75 0.01
CA LEU A 16 -3.11 2.23 -1.36
C LEU A 16 -2.01 2.94 -2.15
N VAL A 17 -1.95 4.27 -2.11
CA VAL A 17 -0.95 5.07 -2.83
C VAL A 17 0.46 4.77 -2.32
N ALA A 18 0.65 4.68 -1.00
CA ALA A 18 1.94 4.31 -0.43
C ALA A 18 2.35 2.87 -0.81
N GLY A 19 1.41 1.92 -0.74
CA GLY A 19 1.64 0.53 -1.15
C GLY A 19 2.00 0.40 -2.63
N MET A 20 1.31 1.14 -3.51
CA MET A 20 1.63 1.23 -4.93
C MET A 20 3.03 1.80 -5.17
N LEU A 21 3.39 2.92 -4.51
CA LEU A 21 4.72 3.53 -4.68
C LEU A 21 5.84 2.57 -4.29
N ILE A 22 5.69 1.88 -3.15
CA ILE A 22 6.67 0.90 -2.68
C ILE A 22 6.72 -0.30 -3.64
N GLY A 23 5.55 -0.81 -4.03
CA GLY A 23 5.43 -1.95 -4.93
C GLY A 23 6.03 -1.71 -6.31
N ILE A 24 5.76 -0.55 -6.92
CA ILE A 24 6.32 -0.14 -8.21
C ILE A 24 7.84 -0.02 -8.09
N THR A 25 8.34 0.67 -7.07
CA THR A 25 9.79 0.86 -6.87
C THR A 25 10.49 -0.48 -6.69
N ALA A 26 9.93 -1.37 -5.85
CA ALA A 26 10.46 -2.73 -5.67
C ALA A 26 10.42 -3.52 -6.97
N GLY A 27 9.30 -3.48 -7.70
CA GLY A 27 9.16 -4.16 -8.99
C GLY A 27 10.14 -3.69 -10.06
N LEU A 28 10.48 -2.40 -10.05
CA LEU A 28 11.44 -1.79 -10.99
C LEU A 28 12.88 -2.26 -10.71
N VAL A 29 13.22 -2.50 -9.44
CA VAL A 29 14.54 -3.00 -9.02
C VAL A 29 14.62 -4.52 -9.18
N LEU A 30 13.62 -5.26 -8.70
CA LEU A 30 13.58 -6.73 -8.72
C LEU A 30 13.30 -7.30 -10.11
N GLY A 31 12.55 -6.60 -10.96
CA GLY A 31 12.23 -7.03 -12.34
C GLY A 31 13.48 -7.37 -13.17
N PRO A 32 14.39 -6.41 -13.40
CA PRO A 32 15.60 -6.67 -14.16
C PRO A 32 16.62 -7.50 -13.36
N ALA A 33 16.70 -7.33 -12.04
CA ALA A 33 17.69 -8.03 -11.22
C ALA A 33 17.41 -9.52 -11.00
N VAL A 34 16.14 -9.92 -10.91
CA VAL A 34 15.74 -11.30 -10.60
C VAL A 34 15.08 -11.99 -11.79
N PHE A 35 14.21 -11.27 -12.51
CA PHE A 35 13.43 -11.84 -13.60
C PHE A 35 14.00 -11.54 -15.00
N GLY A 36 15.00 -10.67 -15.10
CA GLY A 36 15.50 -10.16 -16.38
C GLY A 36 14.43 -9.44 -17.21
N ASN A 37 13.27 -9.15 -16.62
CA ASN A 37 12.12 -8.58 -17.31
C ASN A 37 11.37 -7.60 -16.40
N LEU A 38 11.37 -6.34 -16.81
CA LEU A 38 10.71 -5.24 -16.12
C LEU A 38 9.20 -5.45 -16.00
N ALA A 39 8.55 -6.04 -17.02
CA ALA A 39 7.11 -6.25 -17.00
C ALA A 39 6.68 -7.21 -15.88
N ILE A 40 7.43 -8.30 -15.68
CA ILE A 40 7.14 -9.29 -14.63
C ILE A 40 7.38 -8.67 -13.25
N GLY A 41 8.48 -7.93 -13.08
CA GLY A 41 8.77 -7.22 -11.83
C GLY A 41 7.69 -6.19 -11.47
N LEU A 42 7.22 -5.40 -12.43
CA LEU A 42 6.17 -4.40 -12.24
C LEU A 42 4.81 -5.02 -11.92
N VAL A 43 4.43 -6.11 -12.59
CA VAL A 43 3.17 -6.83 -12.30
C VAL A 43 3.20 -7.40 -10.89
N LEU A 44 4.31 -8.06 -10.51
CA LEU A 44 4.46 -8.66 -9.19
C LEU A 44 4.53 -7.58 -8.10
N GLY A 45 5.30 -6.51 -8.34
CA GLY A 45 5.46 -5.39 -7.43
C GLY A 45 4.17 -4.59 -7.23
N SER A 46 3.42 -4.32 -8.30
CA SER A 46 2.12 -3.62 -8.21
C SER A 46 1.06 -4.50 -7.55
N GLY A 47 1.05 -5.80 -7.82
CA GLY A 47 0.16 -6.76 -7.16
C GLY A 47 0.41 -6.83 -5.66
N ALA A 48 1.66 -7.09 -5.25
CA ALA A 48 2.05 -7.16 -3.85
C ALA A 48 1.89 -5.80 -3.13
N GLY A 49 2.27 -4.71 -3.79
CA GLY A 49 2.14 -3.35 -3.27
C GLY A 49 0.69 -2.91 -3.09
N GLY A 50 -0.19 -3.28 -4.02
CA GLY A 50 -1.63 -3.04 -3.90
C GLY A 50 -2.25 -3.82 -2.74
N VAL A 51 -1.89 -5.10 -2.58
CA VAL A 51 -2.34 -5.93 -1.44
C VAL A 51 -1.85 -5.35 -0.11
N LEU A 52 -0.58 -4.96 -0.01
CA LEU A 52 -0.03 -4.33 1.19
C LEU A 52 -0.71 -2.99 1.49
N GLY A 53 -0.98 -2.17 0.46
CA GLY A 53 -1.66 -0.90 0.61
C GLY A 53 -3.10 -0.99 1.09
N ILE A 54 -3.78 -2.12 0.86
CA ILE A 54 -5.15 -2.39 1.33
C ILE A 54 -5.14 -3.13 2.68
N ALA A 55 -4.22 -4.09 2.84
CA ALA A 55 -4.14 -4.93 4.03
C ALA A 55 -3.62 -4.18 5.25
N PHE A 56 -2.66 -3.24 5.10
CA PHE A 56 -2.14 -2.46 6.23
C PHE A 56 -3.20 -1.59 6.91
N PRO A 57 -4.00 -0.78 6.18
CA PRO A 57 -5.10 -0.02 6.76
C PRO A 57 -6.18 -0.91 7.41
N ALA A 58 -6.48 -2.06 6.79
CA ALA A 58 -7.47 -3.01 7.29
C ALA A 58 -7.00 -3.69 8.59
N ALA A 59 -5.74 -4.14 8.64
CA ALA A 59 -5.13 -4.76 9.82
C ALA A 59 -5.02 -3.76 10.98
N TRP A 60 -4.68 -2.50 10.70
CA TRP A 60 -4.59 -1.46 11.72
C TRP A 60 -5.96 -1.09 12.30
N ARG A 61 -7.02 -1.12 11.49
CA ARG A 61 -8.41 -0.98 11.98
C ARG A 61 -8.82 -2.15 12.88
N SER A 62 -8.50 -3.39 12.49
CA SER A 62 -8.81 -4.57 13.30
C SER A 62 -8.08 -4.55 14.64
N GLN A 63 -6.84 -4.06 14.69
CA GLN A 63 -6.10 -3.91 15.96
C GLN A 63 -6.65 -2.84 16.89
N ARG A 64 -7.24 -1.75 16.34
CA ARG A 64 -7.89 -0.71 17.16
C ARG A 64 -9.27 -1.10 17.67
N ALA A 65 -9.95 -2.03 17.02
CA ALA A 65 -11.26 -2.53 17.46
C ALA A 65 -11.15 -3.59 18.59
N SER A 66 -9.95 -4.12 18.84
CA SER A 66 -9.70 -5.12 19.90
C SER A 66 -8.97 -4.56 21.14
N ARG A 67 -8.89 -3.24 21.29
CA ARG A 67 -8.47 -2.55 22.51
C ARG A 67 -9.63 -1.75 23.08
#